data_AF-A0A974Y5J0-F1
#
_entry.id   AF-A0A974Y5J0-F1
#
_cell.length_a   1.000
_cell.length_b   1.000
_cell.length_c   1.000
_cell.angle_alpha   90.00
_cell.angle_beta   90.00
_cell.angle_gamma   90.00
#
_symmetry.space_group_name_H-M   'P 1'
#
loop_
_entity.id
_entity.type
_entity.pdbx_description
1 polymer ?
#
loop_
_entity_poly.entity_id
_entity_poly.type
_entity_poly.pdbx_seq_one_letter_code
_entity_poly.pdbx_strand_id
1 'polypeptide(L)'
;MNVRLPLLILALSLSALAPAQTVYESKGGQGKVYSDRPTPGARAVELRPLTVVEPVPVAPAAAAEPARDGGRQRQAAAAPTYQSLRVVFPEEGGSVAANNASFEVRLAVDPPLRVEQGHAFALRLDGRPVPGRFTATEIMVPPEFFGNIPPSGVQRHVLEASIVDAGGQTLLTAPPVDFQTRFVTVLQRPHGLRPRPAPPPAPVQPPAPALEPAHPAGRRLDR
;
A
#
# COMPACT_ATOMS: atom_id res chain seq x y z
N MET A 1 52.34 18.53 29.98
CA MET A 1 51.93 19.07 28.66
C MET A 1 51.22 17.94 27.91
N ASN A 2 49.89 17.95 27.91
CA ASN A 2 49.09 16.78 27.53
C ASN A 2 48.90 16.73 26.00
N VAL A 3 49.91 16.24 25.28
CA VAL A 3 49.92 16.10 23.81
C VAL A 3 48.84 15.11 23.30
N ARG A 4 48.16 14.39 24.19
CA ARG A 4 47.09 13.43 23.84
C ARG A 4 45.76 14.08 23.47
N LEU A 5 45.50 15.32 23.91
CA LEU A 5 44.25 16.03 23.64
C LEU A 5 44.15 16.58 22.20
N PRO A 6 45.19 17.21 21.60
CA PRO A 6 45.10 17.66 20.21
C PRO A 6 45.09 16.49 19.21
N LEU A 7 45.65 15.33 19.56
CA LEU A 7 45.68 14.15 18.69
C LEU A 7 44.31 13.49 18.55
N LEU A 8 43.50 13.51 19.61
CA LEU A 8 42.14 12.95 19.60
C LEU A 8 41.18 13.80 18.76
N ILE A 9 41.35 15.13 18.75
CA ILE A 9 40.53 16.07 17.97
C ILE A 9 40.84 15.96 16.47
N LEU A 10 42.12 15.77 16.12
CA LEU A 10 42.52 15.56 14.72
C LEU A 10 42.02 14.21 14.16
N ALA A 11 42.00 13.16 14.99
CA ALA A 11 41.48 11.85 14.59
C ALA A 11 39.96 11.83 14.37
N LEU A 12 39.20 12.65 15.10
CA LEU A 12 37.75 12.74 14.95
C LEU A 12 37.29 13.53 13.73
N SER A 13 38.18 14.37 13.17
CA SER A 13 37.87 15.26 12.05
C SER A 13 37.91 14.57 10.67
N LEU A 14 38.40 13.32 10.60
CA LEU A 14 38.65 12.63 9.33
C LEU A 14 37.50 11.71 8.86
N SER A 15 36.45 11.53 9.65
CA SER A 15 35.35 10.58 9.33
C SER A 15 34.22 11.17 8.47
N ALA A 16 34.38 12.38 7.92
CA ALA A 16 33.31 13.12 7.24
C ALA A 16 33.36 13.07 5.70
N LEU A 17 33.86 11.99 5.09
CA LEU A 17 33.72 11.75 3.65
C LEU A 17 32.88 10.49 3.40
N ALA A 18 31.56 10.63 3.33
CA ALA A 18 30.69 9.63 2.72
C ALA A 18 30.58 9.96 1.21
N PRO A 19 31.07 9.12 0.29
CA PRO A 19 30.79 9.33 -1.13
C PRO A 19 29.30 9.07 -1.42
N ALA A 20 28.69 10.02 -2.15
CA ALA A 20 27.33 9.93 -2.66
C ALA A 20 27.13 8.63 -3.47
N GLN A 21 26.10 7.87 -3.13
CA GLN A 21 25.80 6.58 -3.75
C GLN A 21 25.45 6.78 -5.23
N THR A 22 26.37 6.37 -6.11
CA THR A 22 26.23 6.50 -7.55
C THR A 22 25.47 5.29 -8.09
N VAL A 23 24.27 5.50 -8.64
CA VAL A 23 23.41 4.45 -9.23
C VAL A 23 23.74 4.28 -10.72
N TYR A 24 23.92 3.03 -11.19
CA TYR A 24 24.30 2.73 -12.58
C TYR A 24 23.14 2.05 -13.35
N GLU A 25 22.83 2.54 -14.55
CA GLU A 25 21.86 1.93 -15.49
C GLU A 25 22.60 1.02 -16.48
N SER A 26 22.13 -0.22 -16.68
CA SER A 26 22.57 -1.07 -17.79
C SER A 26 21.38 -1.62 -18.58
N LYS A 27 21.57 -1.80 -19.90
CA LYS A 27 20.53 -2.37 -20.79
C LYS A 27 20.81 -3.85 -21.05
N GLY A 28 20.08 -4.72 -20.36
CA GLY A 28 19.98 -6.14 -20.71
C GLY A 28 18.81 -6.37 -21.68
N GLY A 29 18.93 -7.36 -22.57
CA GLY A 29 18.03 -7.65 -23.70
C GLY A 29 16.57 -8.03 -23.39
N GLN A 30 16.02 -7.75 -22.21
CA GLN A 30 14.59 -7.88 -21.87
C GLN A 30 14.00 -6.66 -21.12
N GLY A 31 14.63 -5.48 -21.22
CA GLY A 31 14.14 -4.25 -20.59
C GLY A 31 15.16 -3.63 -19.64
N LYS A 32 14.90 -2.39 -19.21
CA LYS A 32 15.81 -1.58 -18.39
C LYS A 32 16.04 -2.25 -17.01
N VAL A 33 17.31 -2.44 -16.64
CA VAL A 33 17.72 -3.00 -15.34
C VAL A 33 18.65 -1.99 -14.66
N TYR A 34 18.28 -1.56 -13.45
CA TYR A 34 19.08 -0.64 -12.62
C TYR A 34 19.82 -1.49 -11.57
N SER A 35 21.13 -1.28 -11.40
CA SER A 35 21.96 -2.11 -10.53
C SER A 35 23.03 -1.28 -9.83
N ASP A 36 23.23 -1.54 -8.53
CA ASP A 36 24.24 -0.89 -7.69
C ASP A 36 25.64 -1.51 -7.81
N ARG A 37 25.92 -2.23 -8.91
CA ARG A 37 27.25 -2.76 -9.23
C ARG A 37 27.71 -2.23 -10.59
N PRO A 38 28.93 -1.69 -10.71
CA PRO A 38 29.40 -1.07 -11.94
C PRO A 38 29.52 -2.12 -13.05
N THR A 39 28.81 -1.89 -14.16
CA THR A 39 28.95 -2.65 -15.42
C THR A 39 29.51 -1.72 -16.51
N PRO A 40 30.33 -2.23 -17.45
CA PRO A 40 30.93 -1.38 -18.48
C PRO A 40 29.86 -0.72 -19.37
N GLY A 41 29.85 0.63 -19.44
CA GLY A 41 29.05 1.41 -20.40
C GLY A 41 27.93 2.30 -19.84
N ALA A 42 27.79 2.43 -18.52
CA ALA A 42 26.78 3.34 -17.93
C ALA A 42 27.16 4.83 -18.10
N ARG A 43 26.19 5.68 -18.44
CA ARG A 43 26.32 7.15 -18.46
C ARG A 43 25.52 7.76 -17.31
N ALA A 44 26.11 8.72 -16.62
CA ALA A 44 25.50 9.42 -15.50
C ALA A 44 24.32 10.32 -15.93
N VAL A 45 23.24 10.30 -15.17
CA VAL A 45 22.08 11.19 -15.31
C VAL A 45 22.06 12.14 -14.13
N GLU A 46 22.13 13.43 -14.41
CA GLU A 46 22.05 14.50 -13.41
C GLU A 46 20.59 14.86 -13.16
N LEU A 47 20.09 14.56 -11.96
CA LEU A 47 18.73 14.92 -11.54
C LEU A 47 18.74 16.33 -10.94
N ARG A 48 17.79 17.16 -11.38
CA ARG A 48 17.65 18.55 -10.90
C ARG A 48 17.28 18.57 -9.41
N PRO A 49 17.79 19.55 -8.64
CA PRO A 49 17.56 19.63 -7.21
C PRO A 49 16.07 19.78 -6.88
N LEU A 50 15.61 18.94 -5.97
CA LEU A 50 14.27 18.99 -5.40
C LEU A 50 14.14 20.25 -4.54
N THR A 51 13.14 21.08 -4.83
CA THR A 51 12.80 22.22 -3.96
C THR A 51 12.26 21.69 -2.64
N VAL A 52 13.06 21.81 -1.58
CA VAL A 52 12.68 21.47 -0.21
C VAL A 52 12.24 22.77 0.48
N VAL A 53 11.03 22.78 1.03
CA VAL A 53 10.62 23.79 2.02
C VAL A 53 11.07 23.28 3.39
N GLU A 54 11.91 24.07 4.08
CA GLU A 54 12.43 23.71 5.39
C GLU A 54 11.32 23.60 6.44
N PRO A 55 11.26 22.52 7.24
CA PRO A 55 10.33 22.42 8.35
C PRO A 55 10.67 23.44 9.44
N VAL A 56 9.67 24.23 9.86
CA VAL A 56 9.77 25.06 11.06
C VAL A 56 9.85 24.15 12.29
N PRO A 57 10.87 24.28 13.16
CA PRO A 57 11.01 23.44 14.34
C PRO A 57 9.94 23.81 15.38
N VAL A 58 9.06 22.87 15.70
CA VAL A 58 8.18 22.94 16.87
C VAL A 58 8.88 22.35 18.09
N ALA A 59 8.93 23.11 19.18
CA ALA A 59 9.54 22.71 20.45
C ALA A 59 8.82 21.49 21.05
N PRO A 60 9.54 20.59 21.75
CA PRO A 60 8.95 19.40 22.34
C PRO A 60 8.02 19.76 23.51
N ALA A 61 6.73 19.45 23.37
CA ALA A 61 5.78 19.52 24.47
C ALA A 61 6.02 18.35 25.44
N ALA A 62 6.09 18.68 26.72
CA ALA A 62 6.32 17.76 27.83
C ALA A 62 5.28 16.63 27.89
N ALA A 63 5.75 15.45 28.28
CA ALA A 63 4.95 14.25 28.50
C ALA A 63 3.80 14.49 29.48
N ALA A 64 2.58 14.10 29.07
CA ALA A 64 1.44 13.97 29.97
C ALA A 64 1.00 12.49 30.00
N GLU A 65 0.86 11.97 31.21
CA GLU A 65 0.45 10.61 31.54
C GLU A 65 -0.97 10.26 31.07
N PRO A 66 -1.30 8.96 30.89
CA PRO A 66 -2.58 8.55 30.31
C PRO A 66 -3.70 8.60 31.35
N ALA A 67 -4.64 9.54 31.19
CA ALA A 67 -5.92 9.49 31.88
C ALA A 67 -6.89 8.63 31.07
N ARG A 68 -7.24 7.46 31.61
CA ARG A 68 -8.45 6.72 31.26
C ARG A 68 -9.61 7.39 32.00
N ASP A 69 -10.55 7.98 31.27
CA ASP A 69 -12.01 7.81 31.46
C ASP A 69 -12.83 8.80 30.62
N GLY A 70 -13.83 8.24 29.93
CA GLY A 70 -15.15 8.83 29.74
C GLY A 70 -15.28 10.23 29.14
N GLY A 71 -15.41 10.29 27.81
CA GLY A 71 -16.32 11.19 27.10
C GLY A 71 -16.48 12.62 27.62
N ARG A 72 -15.53 13.49 27.28
CA ARG A 72 -15.84 14.92 27.05
C ARG A 72 -14.83 15.52 26.08
N GLN A 73 -15.19 15.53 24.80
CA GLN A 73 -14.49 16.24 23.74
C GLN A 73 -14.32 17.71 24.18
N ARG A 74 -13.09 18.12 24.45
CA ARG A 74 -12.76 19.47 24.90
C ARG A 74 -12.85 20.40 23.69
N GLN A 75 -14.05 20.95 23.46
CA GLN A 75 -14.34 21.92 22.41
C GLN A 75 -13.53 23.20 22.63
N ALA A 76 -12.58 23.46 21.72
CA ALA A 76 -11.86 24.72 21.63
C ALA A 76 -12.19 25.37 20.28
N ALA A 77 -12.74 26.59 20.38
CA ALA A 77 -12.99 27.62 19.35
C ALA A 77 -13.79 27.21 18.10
N ALA A 78 -14.83 28.00 17.80
CA ALA A 78 -15.79 27.80 16.72
C ALA A 78 -15.16 27.92 15.31
N ALA A 79 -14.43 26.90 14.91
CA ALA A 79 -14.27 26.49 13.52
C ALA A 79 -15.61 25.87 13.04
N PRO A 80 -15.85 25.79 11.73
CA PRO A 80 -17.01 25.06 11.22
C PRO A 80 -17.11 23.69 11.85
N THR A 81 -18.27 23.45 12.46
CA THR A 81 -18.52 22.21 13.19
C THR A 81 -18.74 21.11 12.17
N TYR A 82 -17.64 20.45 11.78
CA TYR A 82 -17.72 19.15 11.13
C TYR A 82 -18.59 18.24 11.99
N GLN A 83 -19.63 17.68 11.39
CA GLN A 83 -20.62 16.87 12.09
C GLN A 83 -20.12 15.43 12.23
N SER A 84 -19.47 14.92 11.19
CA SER A 84 -18.96 13.56 11.18
C SER A 84 -17.64 13.42 10.42
N LEU A 85 -16.81 12.52 10.92
CA LEU A 85 -15.65 11.97 10.24
C LEU A 85 -15.60 10.48 10.58
N ARG A 86 -15.52 9.61 9.57
CA ARG A 86 -15.22 8.19 9.76
C ARG A 86 -14.19 7.69 8.76
N VAL A 87 -13.44 6.69 9.17
CA VAL A 87 -12.68 5.83 8.28
C VAL A 87 -13.65 4.83 7.65
N VAL A 88 -13.70 4.81 6.32
CA VAL A 88 -14.50 3.88 5.51
C VAL A 88 -13.67 2.65 5.15
N PHE A 89 -12.39 2.86 4.85
CA PHE A 89 -11.42 1.81 4.58
C PHE A 89 -10.08 2.20 5.22
N PRO A 90 -9.39 1.31 5.95
CA PRO A 90 -9.77 -0.06 6.32
C PRO A 90 -11.08 -0.12 7.12
N GLU A 91 -11.80 -1.24 7.02
CA GLU A 91 -12.95 -1.53 7.88
C GLU A 91 -12.49 -1.99 9.27
N GLU A 92 -13.34 -1.82 10.28
CA GLU A 92 -13.07 -2.31 11.64
C GLU A 92 -12.95 -3.84 11.66
N GLY A 93 -11.87 -4.33 12.27
CA GLY A 93 -11.47 -5.75 12.23
C GLY A 93 -11.04 -6.25 10.85
N GLY A 94 -10.96 -5.37 9.85
CA GLY A 94 -10.72 -5.71 8.46
C GLY A 94 -9.29 -6.17 8.15
N SER A 95 -9.09 -6.67 6.93
CA SER A 95 -7.76 -7.10 6.44
C SER A 95 -7.37 -6.38 5.16
N VAL A 96 -6.16 -5.83 5.14
CA VAL A 96 -5.62 -5.02 4.05
C VAL A 96 -4.34 -5.64 3.50
N ALA A 97 -4.23 -5.74 2.17
CA ALA A 97 -3.00 -6.17 1.53
C ALA A 97 -1.98 -5.03 1.53
N ALA A 98 -0.79 -5.26 2.08
CA ALA A 98 0.28 -4.25 2.18
C ALA A 98 1.62 -4.81 1.67
N ASN A 99 1.59 -5.48 0.51
CA ASN A 99 2.74 -6.23 -0.03
C ASN A 99 3.98 -5.38 -0.28
N ASN A 100 3.78 -4.10 -0.61
CA ASN A 100 4.80 -3.11 -0.91
C ASN A 100 4.94 -2.08 0.23
N ALA A 101 4.50 -2.43 1.45
CA ALA A 101 4.43 -1.53 2.59
C ALA A 101 3.57 -0.26 2.34
N SER A 102 2.65 -0.27 1.37
CA SER A 102 1.68 0.79 1.17
C SER A 102 0.26 0.25 1.19
N PHE A 103 -0.70 1.10 1.59
CA PHE A 103 -2.11 0.78 1.52
C PHE A 103 -2.96 2.06 1.49
N GLU A 104 -4.18 1.93 0.99
CA GLU A 104 -5.13 3.03 0.88
C GLU A 104 -5.93 3.21 2.18
N VAL A 105 -6.21 4.46 2.52
CA VAL A 105 -7.13 4.88 3.56
C VAL A 105 -8.21 5.73 2.90
N ARG A 106 -9.47 5.43 3.19
CA ARG A 106 -10.63 6.15 2.65
C ARG A 106 -11.43 6.74 3.80
N LEU A 107 -11.73 8.03 3.72
CA LEU A 107 -12.44 8.79 4.73
C LEU A 107 -13.81 9.23 4.19
N ALA A 108 -14.80 9.31 5.07
CA ALA A 108 -16.04 10.02 4.83
C ALA A 108 -16.16 11.16 5.85
N VAL A 109 -16.47 12.35 5.36
CA VAL A 109 -16.60 13.56 6.15
C VAL A 109 -17.88 14.29 5.78
N ASP A 110 -18.55 14.88 6.76
CA ASP A 110 -19.68 15.77 6.56
C ASP A 110 -19.61 16.97 7.53
N PRO A 111 -19.72 18.21 7.06
CA PRO A 111 -19.73 18.66 5.65
C PRO A 111 -18.39 18.41 4.93
N PRO A 112 -18.29 18.62 3.59
CA PRO A 112 -17.04 18.48 2.86
C PRO A 112 -15.89 19.30 3.45
N LEU A 113 -14.67 18.78 3.35
CA LEU A 113 -13.47 19.40 3.89
C LEU A 113 -13.26 20.80 3.28
N ARG A 114 -13.09 21.81 4.15
CA ARG A 114 -12.91 23.20 3.72
C ARG A 114 -11.45 23.53 3.45
N VAL A 115 -10.96 23.09 2.31
CA VAL A 115 -9.58 23.30 1.87
C VAL A 115 -9.22 24.79 1.78
N GLU A 116 -10.16 25.64 1.36
CA GLU A 116 -10.00 27.11 1.30
C GLU A 116 -9.66 27.75 2.66
N GLN A 117 -10.00 27.09 3.77
CA GLN A 117 -9.69 27.53 5.14
C GLN A 117 -8.40 26.90 5.69
N GLY A 118 -7.65 26.20 4.84
CA GLY A 118 -6.42 25.48 5.21
C GLY A 118 -6.67 24.21 6.03
N HIS A 119 -7.90 23.71 6.06
CA HIS A 119 -8.25 22.47 6.76
C HIS A 119 -7.72 21.25 5.99
N ALA A 120 -7.19 20.28 6.73
CA ALA A 120 -6.62 19.06 6.18
C ALA A 120 -6.92 17.86 7.09
N PHE A 121 -6.85 16.66 6.54
CA PHE A 121 -6.78 15.43 7.31
C PHE A 121 -5.36 15.18 7.79
N ALA A 122 -5.26 14.69 9.02
CA ALA A 122 -4.05 14.10 9.59
C ALA A 122 -4.35 12.65 9.97
N LEU A 123 -3.39 11.77 9.68
CA LEU A 123 -3.51 10.34 9.99
C LEU A 123 -2.46 9.96 11.03
N ARG A 124 -2.80 9.01 11.90
CA ARG A 124 -1.86 8.34 12.79
C ARG A 124 -2.07 6.85 12.68
N LEU A 125 -0.98 6.10 12.56
CA LEU A 125 -1.00 4.64 12.56
C LEU A 125 -0.16 4.17 13.76
N ASP A 126 -0.79 3.40 14.65
CA ASP A 126 -0.19 2.94 15.91
C ASP A 126 0.35 4.12 16.76
N GLY A 127 -0.39 5.22 16.78
CA GLY A 127 -0.01 6.46 17.47
C GLY A 127 1.10 7.27 16.79
N ARG A 128 1.72 6.76 15.72
CA ARG A 128 2.74 7.48 14.95
C ARG A 128 2.08 8.30 13.83
N PRO A 129 2.36 9.62 13.71
CA PRO A 129 1.77 10.44 12.66
C PRO A 129 2.28 10.03 11.29
N VAL A 130 1.37 9.85 10.34
CA VAL A 130 1.72 9.68 8.93
C VAL A 130 2.15 11.06 8.40
N PRO A 131 3.36 11.19 7.83
CA PRO A 131 3.85 12.48 7.33
C PRO A 131 2.92 13.04 6.25
N GLY A 132 2.59 14.32 6.38
CA GLY A 132 1.80 15.05 5.40
C GLY A 132 0.51 15.64 5.96
N ARG A 133 -0.14 16.43 5.11
CA ARG A 133 -1.47 17.00 5.33
C ARG A 133 -2.28 16.67 4.10
N PHE A 134 -3.40 15.99 4.28
CA PHE A 134 -4.17 15.45 3.17
C PHE A 134 -5.45 16.25 2.96
N THR A 135 -5.78 16.58 1.73
CA THR A 135 -7.03 17.28 1.39
C THR A 135 -8.02 16.38 0.65
N ALA A 136 -7.55 15.25 0.11
CA ALA A 136 -8.37 14.21 -0.47
C ALA A 136 -8.87 13.23 0.61
N THR A 137 -10.01 12.62 0.36
CA THR A 137 -10.59 11.57 1.20
C THR A 137 -9.97 10.19 0.97
N GLU A 138 -9.27 10.00 -0.15
CA GLU A 138 -8.52 8.79 -0.47
C GLU A 138 -7.03 9.11 -0.34
N ILE A 139 -6.36 8.39 0.55
CA ILE A 139 -5.01 8.69 1.01
C ILE A 139 -4.19 7.42 0.92
N MET A 140 -3.01 7.50 0.30
CA MET A 140 -2.06 6.39 0.31
C MET A 140 -1.10 6.56 1.48
N VAL A 141 -1.03 5.55 2.36
CA VAL A 141 0.03 5.50 3.37
C VAL A 141 1.32 5.04 2.67
N PRO A 142 2.36 5.88 2.65
CA PRO A 142 3.53 5.62 1.82
C PRO A 142 4.49 4.64 2.52
N PRO A 143 5.28 3.85 1.77
CA PRO A 143 6.15 2.80 2.33
C PRO A 143 7.21 3.33 3.29
N GLU A 144 7.63 4.57 3.13
CA GLU A 144 8.60 5.25 3.97
C GLU A 144 8.13 5.35 5.43
N PHE A 145 6.81 5.29 5.69
CA PHE A 145 6.24 5.26 7.03
C PHE A 145 6.67 4.01 7.83
N PHE A 146 6.81 2.87 7.14
CA PHE A 146 7.19 1.60 7.75
C PHE A 146 8.70 1.41 7.89
N GLY A 147 9.49 2.29 7.28
CA GLY A 147 10.95 2.19 7.24
C GLY A 147 11.44 0.97 6.46
N ASN A 148 12.67 0.53 6.75
CA ASN A 148 13.32 -0.58 6.03
C ASN A 148 12.87 -1.97 6.49
N ILE A 149 11.84 -2.07 7.33
CA ILE A 149 11.35 -3.34 7.84
C ILE A 149 10.20 -3.79 6.93
N PRO A 150 10.42 -4.80 6.07
CA PRO A 150 9.33 -5.31 5.26
C PRO A 150 8.23 -5.85 6.17
N PRO A 151 6.94 -5.58 5.87
CA PRO A 151 5.84 -6.14 6.65
C PRO A 151 5.92 -7.67 6.58
N SER A 152 6.13 -8.31 7.72
CA SER A 152 6.24 -9.77 7.83
C SER A 152 4.94 -10.33 8.40
N GLY A 153 4.36 -11.30 7.69
CA GLY A 153 3.14 -11.97 8.13
C GLY A 153 1.92 -11.05 8.24
N VAL A 154 1.06 -11.34 9.22
CA VAL A 154 -0.13 -10.55 9.55
C VAL A 154 0.20 -9.64 10.72
N GLN A 155 0.01 -8.34 10.58
CA GLN A 155 0.27 -7.35 11.63
C GLN A 155 -1.01 -6.59 11.96
N ARG A 156 -1.27 -6.37 13.26
CA ARG A 156 -2.40 -5.56 13.73
C ARG A 156 -1.99 -4.11 13.85
N HIS A 157 -2.88 -3.22 13.46
CA HIS A 157 -2.67 -1.79 13.52
C HIS A 157 -3.93 -1.08 14.00
N VAL A 158 -3.72 0.09 14.60
CA VAL A 158 -4.79 1.03 14.94
C VAL A 158 -4.61 2.29 14.11
N LEU A 159 -5.60 2.61 13.28
CA LEU A 159 -5.65 3.82 12.48
C LEU A 159 -6.52 4.89 13.15
N GLU A 160 -5.97 6.08 13.28
CA GLU A 160 -6.66 7.28 13.74
C GLU A 160 -6.65 8.32 12.62
N ALA A 161 -7.79 8.97 12.39
CA ALA A 161 -7.92 10.07 11.45
C ALA A 161 -8.50 11.29 12.16
N SER A 162 -7.96 12.46 11.87
CA SER A 162 -8.47 13.73 12.40
C SER A 162 -8.48 14.81 11.33
N ILE A 163 -9.32 15.83 11.54
CA ILE A 163 -9.31 17.07 10.78
C ILE A 163 -8.51 18.09 11.58
N VAL A 164 -7.55 18.74 10.95
CA VAL A 164 -6.72 19.79 11.53
C VAL A 164 -6.92 21.11 10.80
N ASP A 165 -6.83 22.22 11.54
CA ASP A 165 -6.84 23.56 10.96
C ASP A 165 -5.48 23.93 10.33
N ALA A 166 -5.39 25.14 9.76
CA ALA A 166 -4.14 25.64 9.15
C ALA A 166 -2.95 25.70 10.13
N GLY A 167 -3.22 25.86 11.44
CA GLY A 167 -2.22 25.84 12.50
C GLY A 167 -1.87 24.43 13.00
N GLY A 168 -2.53 23.39 12.51
CA GLY A 168 -2.33 22.00 12.94
C GLY A 168 -3.15 21.61 14.17
N GLN A 169 -4.07 22.46 14.65
CA GLN A 169 -4.94 22.12 15.76
C GLN A 169 -6.06 21.19 15.31
N THR A 170 -6.31 20.16 16.12
CA THR A 170 -7.33 19.15 15.81
C THR A 170 -8.73 19.73 16.04
N LEU A 171 -9.53 19.76 14.99
CA LEU A 171 -10.93 20.22 14.98
C LEU A 171 -11.90 19.08 15.28
N LEU A 172 -11.68 17.90 14.69
CA LEU A 172 -12.51 16.71 14.86
C LEU A 172 -11.66 15.44 14.72
N THR A 173 -11.95 14.42 15.50
CA THR A 173 -11.26 13.12 15.46
C THR A 173 -12.28 12.02 15.17
N ALA A 174 -11.95 11.12 14.25
CA ALA A 174 -12.74 9.94 13.95
C ALA A 174 -12.60 8.87 15.05
N PRO A 175 -13.56 7.95 15.18
CA PRO A 175 -13.34 6.73 15.95
C PRO A 175 -12.12 5.97 15.40
N PRO A 176 -11.23 5.46 16.28
CA PRO A 176 -10.09 4.67 15.86
C PRO A 176 -10.56 3.33 15.25
N VAL A 177 -9.80 2.83 14.28
CA VAL A 177 -10.10 1.57 13.58
C VAL A 177 -8.97 0.57 13.80
N ASP A 178 -9.28 -0.56 14.42
CA ASP A 178 -8.39 -1.73 14.47
C ASP A 178 -8.52 -2.52 13.16
N PHE A 179 -7.39 -2.88 12.55
CA PHE A 179 -7.35 -3.67 11.33
C PHE A 179 -6.04 -4.43 11.23
N GLN A 180 -5.93 -5.31 10.24
CA GLN A 180 -4.75 -6.13 10.02
C GLN A 180 -4.17 -5.92 8.63
N THR A 181 -2.86 -5.72 8.53
CA THR A 181 -2.13 -5.77 7.26
C THR A 181 -1.61 -7.19 7.01
N ARG A 182 -1.58 -7.62 5.76
CA ARG A 182 -1.04 -8.93 5.36
C ARG A 182 -0.28 -8.85 4.05
N PHE A 183 0.67 -9.76 3.89
CA PHE A 183 1.28 -10.06 2.60
C PHE A 183 0.43 -11.10 1.86
N VAL A 184 0.01 -10.78 0.63
CA VAL A 184 -0.79 -11.66 -0.22
C VAL A 184 0.07 -12.17 -1.37
N THR A 185 0.36 -13.47 -1.40
CA THR A 185 1.07 -14.10 -2.53
C THR A 185 0.10 -14.55 -3.62
N VAL A 186 0.54 -14.58 -4.88
CA VAL A 186 -0.25 -15.11 -6.02
C VAL A 186 -0.65 -16.57 -5.81
N LEU A 187 0.13 -17.34 -5.03
CA LEU A 187 -0.19 -18.74 -4.67
C LEU A 187 -1.43 -18.88 -3.77
N GLN A 188 -1.89 -17.79 -3.13
CA GLN A 188 -3.13 -17.77 -2.33
C GLN A 188 -4.36 -17.42 -3.17
N ARG A 189 -4.21 -17.19 -4.48
CA ARG A 189 -5.37 -17.17 -5.37
C ARG A 189 -5.79 -18.62 -5.59
N PRO A 190 -7.03 -19.03 -5.29
CA PRO A 190 -7.50 -20.34 -5.71
C PRO A 190 -7.28 -20.41 -7.23
N HIS A 191 -6.40 -21.31 -7.67
CA HIS A 191 -6.24 -21.57 -9.08
C HIS A 191 -7.62 -21.96 -9.59
N GLY A 192 -8.25 -21.10 -10.41
CA GLY A 192 -9.38 -21.52 -11.20
C GLY A 192 -8.95 -22.78 -11.91
N LEU A 193 -9.66 -23.89 -11.64
CA LEU A 193 -9.37 -25.18 -12.24
C LEU A 193 -9.13 -24.96 -13.73
N ARG A 194 -7.92 -25.26 -14.22
CA ARG A 194 -7.67 -25.20 -15.66
C ARG A 194 -8.76 -26.03 -16.33
N PRO A 195 -9.49 -25.50 -17.34
CA PRO A 195 -10.47 -26.29 -18.07
C PRO A 195 -9.77 -27.57 -18.52
N ARG A 196 -10.33 -28.72 -18.13
CA ARG A 196 -9.80 -30.01 -18.55
C ARG A 196 -9.81 -30.02 -20.09
N PRO A 197 -8.74 -30.46 -20.77
CA PRO A 197 -8.76 -30.57 -22.22
C PRO A 197 -9.99 -31.37 -22.65
N ALA A 198 -10.74 -30.86 -23.62
CA ALA A 198 -11.90 -31.56 -24.15
C ALA A 198 -11.47 -32.95 -24.65
N PRO A 199 -12.25 -34.01 -24.39
CA PRO A 199 -11.97 -35.31 -24.97
C PRO A 199 -11.95 -35.20 -26.50
N PRO A 200 -11.10 -35.97 -27.19
CA PRO A 200 -11.07 -35.97 -28.66
C PRO A 200 -12.46 -36.34 -29.21
N PRO A 201 -12.84 -35.80 -30.38
CA PRO A 201 -14.12 -36.13 -31.00
C PRO A 201 -14.19 -37.64 -31.24
N ALA A 202 -15.35 -38.23 -30.93
CA ALA A 202 -15.60 -39.64 -31.19
C ALA A 202 -15.42 -39.95 -32.69
N PRO A 203 -14.90 -41.12 -33.07
CA PRO A 203 -14.82 -41.52 -34.47
C PRO A 203 -16.21 -41.46 -35.08
N VAL A 204 -16.34 -40.80 -36.25
CA VAL A 204 -17.58 -40.81 -37.03
C VAL A 204 -17.82 -42.26 -37.44
N GLN A 205 -18.85 -42.89 -36.88
CA GLN A 205 -19.25 -44.22 -37.32
C GLN A 205 -19.75 -44.14 -38.77
N PRO A 206 -19.26 -44.98 -39.69
CA PRO A 206 -19.79 -45.03 -41.04
C PRO A 206 -21.28 -45.40 -40.99
N PRO A 207 -22.10 -44.87 -41.94
CA PRO A 207 -23.53 -45.16 -41.97
C PRO A 207 -23.76 -46.67 -42.09
N ALA A 208 -24.70 -47.18 -41.29
CA ALA A 208 -25.10 -48.57 -41.33
C ALA A 208 -25.56 -48.96 -42.75
N PRO A 209 -25.18 -50.14 -43.27
CA PRO A 209 -25.62 -50.57 -44.58
C PRO A 209 -27.15 -50.66 -44.62
N ALA A 210 -27.73 -50.14 -45.71
CA ALA A 210 -29.16 -50.18 -45.94
C ALA A 210 -29.63 -51.64 -45.98
N LEU A 211 -30.66 -51.96 -45.19
CA LEU A 211 -31.31 -53.27 -45.23
C LEU A 211 -31.93 -53.47 -46.61
N GLU A 212 -31.39 -54.43 -47.36
CA GLU A 212 -31.94 -54.86 -48.65
C GLU A 212 -33.33 -55.49 -48.43
N PRO A 213 -34.34 -55.15 -49.24
CA PRO A 213 -35.69 -55.68 -49.04
C PRO A 213 -35.74 -57.19 -49.31
N ALA A 214 -36.32 -57.93 -48.36
CA ALA A 214 -36.51 -59.36 -48.43
C ALA A 214 -37.33 -59.77 -49.69
N HIS A 215 -36.77 -60.67 -50.49
CA HIS A 215 -37.48 -61.35 -51.57
C HIS A 215 -38.64 -62.21 -51.01
N PRO A 216 -39.86 -62.15 -51.57
CA PRO A 216 -40.96 -62.98 -51.11
C PRO A 216 -40.76 -64.44 -51.50
N ALA A 217 -40.96 -65.31 -50.51
CA ALA A 217 -40.88 -66.76 -50.62
C ALA A 217 -41.83 -67.34 -51.67
N GLY A 218 -41.30 -68.24 -52.51
CA GLY A 218 -42.04 -68.97 -53.53
C GLY A 218 -43.18 -69.80 -52.93
N ARG A 219 -44.38 -69.59 -53.47
CA ARG A 219 -45.61 -70.33 -53.15
C ARG A 219 -45.54 -71.72 -53.81
N ARG A 220 -45.70 -72.77 -52.99
CA ARG A 220 -45.93 -74.16 -53.46
C ARG A 220 -47.10 -74.20 -54.45
N LEU A 221 -46.94 -75.01 -55.50
CA LEU A 221 -48.04 -75.58 -56.27
C LEU A 221 -47.76 -77.07 -56.43
N ASP A 222 -48.60 -77.87 -55.78
CA ASP A 222 -48.75 -79.31 -55.98
C ASP A 222 -49.19 -79.62 -57.41
N ARG A 223 -48.60 -80.64 -58.03
CA ARG A 223 -49.33 -81.64 -58.82
C ARG A 223 -48.52 -82.91 -59.04
#